data_AF-A0A1F7R7D6-F1
#
_entry.id   AF-A0A1F7R7D6-F1
#
_cell.length_a   1.000
_cell.length_b   1.000
_cell.length_c   1.000
_cell.angle_alpha   90.00
_cell.angle_beta   90.00
_cell.angle_gamma   90.00
#
_symmetry.space_group_name_H-M   'P 1'
#
loop_
_entity.id
_entity.type
_entity.pdbx_description
1 polymer ?
#
loop_
_entity_poly.entity_id
_entity_poly.type
_entity_poly.pdbx_seq_one_letter_code
_entity_poly.pdbx_strand_id
1 'polypeptide(L)'
;MPQVSALAGQLQRETSLRRSGIVVLVLALAIQGLAIAYPSSNSYLGSGTAEATGNKKPPAKLELSKTVENVTKGIWDARGSTARAGDVLEFKIITKNVGGKDFQNYQGQDYFGKVLQYADLTDTSSLAQQGLTMDSAKNLKWTTATIKAGASDTKVVRVKVKSPVPATNKPSVGSSEYNCQINNFYGSQVSLNVDCPIVKTIAETATTLPKTGPGASMIIGTAVAVLAGYLYARSRIMAKELAIVRRDYISSGDRYDG
;
A
#
# COMPACT_ATOMS: atom_id res chain seq x y z
N MET A 1 -40.80 -19.51 44.16
CA MET A 1 -41.17 -18.50 43.15
C MET A 1 -39.91 -17.77 42.67
N PRO A 2 -39.20 -18.24 41.61
CA PRO A 2 -37.96 -17.61 41.13
C PRO A 2 -38.07 -16.97 39.73
N GLN A 3 -39.25 -16.98 39.09
CA GLN A 3 -39.41 -16.57 37.69
C GLN A 3 -39.61 -15.06 37.48
N VAL A 4 -39.81 -14.27 38.55
CA VAL A 4 -40.14 -12.83 38.40
C VAL A 4 -38.89 -11.94 38.43
N SER A 5 -37.77 -12.40 39.00
CA SER A 5 -36.54 -11.57 39.09
C SER A 5 -35.73 -11.54 37.79
N ALA A 6 -35.82 -12.59 36.97
CA ALA A 6 -35.10 -12.67 35.68
C ALA A 6 -35.69 -11.70 34.63
N LEU A 7 -37.01 -11.47 34.67
CA LEU A 7 -37.69 -10.57 33.72
C LEU A 7 -37.37 -9.09 33.99
N ALA A 8 -37.21 -8.70 35.27
CA ALA A 8 -36.87 -7.34 35.66
C ALA A 8 -35.45 -6.93 35.22
N GLY A 9 -34.51 -7.88 35.22
CA GLY A 9 -33.13 -7.66 34.75
C GLY A 9 -33.03 -7.42 33.24
N GLN A 10 -33.89 -8.05 32.43
CA GLN A 10 -33.90 -7.84 30.97
C GLN A 10 -34.51 -6.49 30.57
N LEU A 11 -35.55 -6.03 31.27
CA LEU A 11 -36.16 -4.71 31.03
C LEU A 11 -35.22 -3.53 31.35
N GLN A 12 -34.34 -3.68 32.35
CA GLN A 12 -33.33 -2.65 32.68
C GLN A 12 -32.21 -2.54 31.63
N ARG A 13 -31.88 -3.63 30.92
CA ARG A 13 -30.91 -3.59 29.80
C ARG A 13 -31.48 -2.90 28.56
N GLU A 14 -32.76 -3.05 28.26
CA GLU A 14 -33.39 -2.44 27.07
C GLU A 14 -33.63 -0.94 27.19
N THR A 15 -33.90 -0.44 28.41
CA THR A 15 -34.11 1.00 28.65
C THR A 15 -32.82 1.82 28.54
N SER A 16 -31.66 1.20 28.82
CA SER A 16 -30.35 1.85 28.66
C SER A 16 -29.98 2.08 27.19
N LEU A 17 -30.26 1.12 26.32
CA LEU A 17 -29.99 1.20 24.87
C LEU A 17 -30.88 2.23 24.15
N ARG A 18 -32.12 2.42 24.60
CA ARG A 18 -33.02 3.45 24.02
C ARG A 18 -32.63 4.88 24.41
N ARG A 19 -32.09 5.09 25.62
CA ARG A 19 -31.58 6.40 26.04
C ARG A 19 -30.23 6.75 25.41
N SER A 20 -29.36 5.76 25.19
CA SER A 20 -28.06 5.99 24.54
C SER A 20 -28.16 6.13 23.01
N GLY A 21 -29.09 5.46 22.34
CA GLY A 21 -29.32 5.61 20.89
C GLY A 21 -29.80 7.02 20.49
N ILE A 22 -30.65 7.66 21.30
CA ILE A 22 -31.15 9.02 21.02
C ILE A 22 -30.05 10.07 21.26
N VAL A 23 -29.18 9.88 22.25
CA VAL A 23 -28.06 10.81 22.51
C VAL A 23 -27.00 10.77 21.39
N VAL A 24 -26.72 9.61 20.80
CA VAL A 24 -25.78 9.49 19.66
C VAL A 24 -26.36 10.12 18.39
N LEU A 25 -27.69 10.02 18.17
CA LEU A 25 -28.36 10.63 17.02
C LEU A 25 -28.43 12.17 17.12
N VAL A 26 -28.59 12.70 18.33
CA VAL A 26 -28.54 14.16 18.58
C VAL A 26 -27.12 14.71 18.48
N LEU A 27 -26.09 13.97 18.91
CA LEU A 27 -24.69 14.37 18.71
C LEU A 27 -24.26 14.33 17.24
N ALA A 28 -24.74 13.36 16.45
CA ALA A 28 -24.43 13.26 15.02
C ALA A 28 -25.06 14.41 14.20
N LEU A 29 -26.22 14.93 14.62
CA LEU A 29 -26.85 16.09 13.98
C LEU A 29 -26.23 17.43 14.41
N ALA A 30 -25.63 17.51 15.61
CA ALA A 30 -24.91 18.71 16.05
C ALA A 30 -23.57 18.93 15.30
N ILE A 31 -22.97 17.88 14.73
CA ILE A 31 -21.71 17.98 13.96
C ILE A 31 -21.95 18.46 12.52
N GLN A 32 -23.19 18.46 12.01
CA GLN A 32 -23.52 19.05 10.70
C GLN A 32 -23.86 20.56 10.76
N GLY A 33 -23.85 21.17 11.96
CA GLY A 33 -24.23 22.58 12.17
C GLY A 33 -23.07 23.59 12.30
N LEU A 34 -21.81 23.15 12.30
CA LEU A 34 -20.63 24.03 12.49
C LEU A 34 -19.68 23.96 11.29
N ALA A 35 -20.15 24.42 10.13
CA ALA A 35 -19.32 24.78 8.99
C ALA A 35 -19.75 26.10 8.32
N ILE A 36 -20.46 26.96 9.06
CA ILE A 36 -20.79 28.33 8.63
C ILE A 36 -20.15 29.31 9.60
N ALA A 37 -18.81 29.39 9.67
CA ALA A 37 -18.09 30.51 10.32
C ALA A 37 -16.55 30.50 10.20
N TYR A 38 -15.91 29.60 9.45
CA TYR A 38 -14.48 29.74 9.17
C TYR A 38 -14.26 30.14 7.71
N PRO A 39 -14.19 31.44 7.37
CA PRO A 39 -13.44 31.81 6.19
C PRO A 39 -11.99 31.37 6.45
N SER A 40 -11.48 30.43 5.65
CA SER A 40 -10.03 30.27 5.52
C SER A 40 -9.47 31.63 5.13
N SER A 41 -8.65 32.21 5.99
CA SER A 41 -7.96 33.46 5.78
C SER A 41 -6.97 33.32 4.63
N ASN A 42 -7.45 33.47 3.40
CA ASN A 42 -6.62 33.92 2.30
C ASN A 42 -6.41 35.41 2.50
N SER A 43 -5.19 35.77 2.90
CA SER A 43 -4.68 37.14 2.93
C SER A 43 -4.65 37.71 1.51
N TYR A 44 -5.75 38.35 1.10
CA TYR A 44 -5.76 39.30 0.00
C TYR A 44 -5.36 40.68 0.54
N LEU A 45 -4.06 40.94 0.64
CA LEU A 45 -3.55 42.31 0.62
C LEU A 45 -3.45 42.73 -0.86
N GLY A 46 -4.62 43.06 -1.42
CA GLY A 46 -4.73 43.81 -2.67
C GLY A 46 -5.12 45.24 -2.34
N SER A 47 -4.12 46.09 -2.08
CA SER A 47 -4.30 47.53 -2.21
C SER A 47 -4.67 47.82 -3.66
N GLY A 48 -5.88 48.30 -3.88
CA GLY A 48 -6.41 48.62 -5.19
C GLY A 48 -7.69 49.42 -5.01
N THR A 49 -7.56 50.72 -5.17
CA THR A 49 -8.64 51.72 -5.21
C THR A 49 -9.85 51.20 -6.00
N ALA A 50 -11.03 51.22 -5.36
CA ALA A 50 -12.29 50.98 -6.04
C ALA A 50 -12.58 52.15 -6.99
N GLU A 51 -12.14 52.02 -8.24
CA GLU A 51 -12.62 52.85 -9.34
C GLU A 51 -13.94 52.27 -9.86
N ALA A 52 -15.03 53.01 -9.63
CA ALA A 52 -16.31 52.77 -10.27
C ALA A 52 -16.19 53.00 -11.78
N THR A 53 -16.04 51.93 -12.56
CA THR A 53 -16.26 51.94 -14.02
C THR A 53 -17.09 50.74 -14.44
N GLY A 54 -18.16 50.99 -15.21
CA GLY A 54 -19.34 50.14 -15.34
C GLY A 54 -19.14 48.68 -15.79
N ASN A 55 -20.05 47.80 -15.37
CA ASN A 55 -20.37 46.45 -15.89
C ASN A 55 -19.24 45.66 -16.58
N LYS A 56 -18.00 45.74 -16.09
CA LYS A 56 -16.90 44.91 -16.61
C LYS A 56 -16.91 43.59 -15.89
N LYS A 57 -17.38 42.55 -16.59
CA LYS A 57 -17.38 41.17 -16.13
C LYS A 57 -15.95 40.77 -15.71
N PRO A 58 -15.76 40.10 -14.55
CA PRO A 58 -14.43 39.81 -14.01
C PRO A 58 -13.60 38.97 -15.01
N PRO A 59 -12.26 39.04 -14.97
CA PRO A 59 -11.42 38.23 -15.84
C PRO A 59 -11.70 36.73 -15.66
N ALA A 60 -11.30 35.92 -16.65
CA ALA A 60 -11.37 34.47 -16.53
C ALA A 60 -10.48 34.00 -15.37
N LYS A 61 -10.95 33.04 -14.57
CA LYS A 61 -10.23 32.45 -13.44
C LYS A 61 -10.57 30.97 -13.40
N LEU A 62 -9.55 30.12 -13.45
CA LEU A 62 -9.72 28.67 -13.41
C LEU A 62 -9.49 28.14 -12.00
N GLU A 63 -10.38 27.25 -11.57
CA GLU A 63 -10.25 26.45 -10.36
C GLU A 63 -10.19 24.98 -10.75
N LEU A 64 -9.18 24.29 -10.23
CA LEU A 64 -8.88 22.90 -10.55
C LEU A 64 -9.29 22.03 -9.37
N SER A 65 -9.90 20.88 -9.64
CA SER A 65 -10.22 19.91 -8.61
C SER A 65 -10.25 18.50 -9.17
N LYS A 66 -10.14 17.53 -8.26
CA LYS A 66 -10.15 16.11 -8.59
C LYS A 66 -10.93 15.29 -7.57
N THR A 67 -11.70 14.34 -8.08
CA THR A 67 -12.42 13.36 -7.27
C THR A 67 -12.08 11.94 -7.72
N VAL A 68 -12.37 10.98 -6.83
CA VAL A 68 -12.18 9.56 -7.09
C VAL A 68 -13.34 8.77 -6.51
N GLU A 69 -13.91 7.88 -7.31
CA GLU A 69 -14.99 6.97 -6.94
C GLU A 69 -14.48 5.53 -7.06
N ASN A 70 -14.90 4.65 -6.16
CA ASN A 70 -14.71 3.21 -6.32
C ASN A 70 -16.02 2.62 -6.82
N VAL A 71 -16.10 2.46 -8.15
CA VAL A 71 -17.32 2.03 -8.86
C VAL A 71 -17.69 0.60 -8.45
N THR A 72 -16.70 -0.27 -8.24
CA THR A 72 -16.93 -1.66 -7.83
C THR A 72 -17.57 -1.76 -6.44
N LYS A 73 -17.18 -0.87 -5.51
CA LYS A 73 -17.70 -0.87 -4.13
C LYS A 73 -18.86 0.11 -3.91
N GLY A 74 -19.24 0.89 -4.91
CA GLY A 74 -20.26 1.93 -4.77
C GLY A 74 -19.86 3.07 -3.83
N ILE A 75 -18.56 3.37 -3.72
CA ILE A 75 -18.05 4.46 -2.85
C ILE A 75 -17.90 5.73 -3.70
N TRP A 76 -18.75 6.71 -3.44
CA TRP A 76 -18.83 7.98 -4.19
C TRP A 76 -17.67 8.95 -3.92
N ASP A 77 -17.02 8.84 -2.76
CA ASP A 77 -15.76 9.53 -2.46
C ASP A 77 -14.81 8.53 -1.84
N ALA A 78 -13.93 7.99 -2.67
CA ALA A 78 -12.99 6.94 -2.30
C ALA A 78 -11.72 7.51 -1.66
N ARG A 79 -11.63 8.82 -1.36
CA ARG A 79 -10.50 9.41 -0.64
C ARG A 79 -10.32 8.74 0.73
N GLY A 80 -9.09 8.36 1.05
CA GLY A 80 -8.72 7.64 2.26
C GLY A 80 -9.18 6.18 2.32
N SER A 81 -10.04 5.73 1.39
CA SER A 81 -10.51 4.34 1.34
C SER A 81 -9.41 3.38 0.88
N THR A 82 -9.64 2.08 1.05
CA THR A 82 -8.72 1.03 0.59
C THR A 82 -9.27 0.36 -0.66
N ALA A 83 -8.51 0.47 -1.77
CA ALA A 83 -8.77 -0.21 -3.02
C ALA A 83 -8.16 -1.63 -3.00
N ARG A 84 -8.89 -2.61 -3.53
CA ARG A 84 -8.48 -4.02 -3.60
C ARG A 84 -8.18 -4.42 -5.04
N ALA A 85 -7.46 -5.54 -5.19
CA ALA A 85 -7.21 -6.15 -6.49
C ALA A 85 -8.50 -6.27 -7.31
N GLY A 86 -8.48 -5.77 -8.55
CA GLY A 86 -9.63 -5.82 -9.45
C GLY A 86 -10.69 -4.74 -9.27
N ASP A 87 -10.62 -3.90 -8.23
CA ASP A 87 -11.53 -2.74 -8.08
C ASP A 87 -11.39 -1.79 -9.29
N VAL A 88 -12.50 -1.21 -9.72
CA VAL A 88 -12.55 -0.16 -10.74
C VAL A 88 -12.67 1.20 -10.06
N LEU A 89 -11.71 2.06 -10.31
CA LEU A 89 -11.66 3.44 -9.82
C LEU A 89 -11.96 4.41 -10.97
N GLU A 90 -12.85 5.36 -10.72
CA GLU A 90 -13.17 6.44 -11.66
C GLU A 90 -12.65 7.76 -11.10
N PHE A 91 -11.73 8.39 -11.83
CA PHE A 91 -11.21 9.72 -11.52
C PHE A 91 -11.91 10.76 -12.36
N LYS A 92 -12.41 11.83 -11.73
CA LYS A 92 -12.93 13.01 -12.43
C LYS A 92 -11.98 14.17 -12.24
N ILE A 93 -11.44 14.68 -13.34
CA ILE A 93 -10.51 15.81 -13.40
C ILE A 93 -11.32 17.01 -13.87
N ILE A 94 -11.45 18.04 -13.02
CA ILE A 94 -12.43 19.10 -13.21
C ILE A 94 -11.71 20.45 -13.27
N THR A 95 -11.87 21.15 -14.39
CA THR A 95 -11.43 22.53 -14.59
C THR A 95 -12.65 23.43 -14.65
N LYS A 96 -12.87 24.25 -13.63
CA LYS A 96 -14.01 25.19 -13.58
C LYS A 96 -13.55 26.62 -13.86
N ASN A 97 -14.19 27.30 -14.79
CA ASN A 97 -14.01 28.74 -14.95
C ASN A 97 -14.96 29.48 -14.01
N VAL A 98 -14.45 29.94 -12.87
CA VAL A 98 -15.20 30.76 -11.91
C VAL A 98 -15.15 32.25 -12.23
N GLY A 99 -14.39 32.61 -13.27
CA GLY A 99 -14.29 33.97 -13.75
C GLY A 99 -15.49 34.41 -14.55
N GLY A 100 -15.44 35.68 -14.90
CA GLY A 100 -16.49 36.31 -15.68
C GLY A 100 -16.28 36.20 -17.19
N LYS A 101 -15.08 36.01 -17.70
CA LYS A 101 -14.85 35.88 -19.14
C LYS A 101 -14.62 34.42 -19.53
N ASP A 102 -14.91 34.08 -20.76
CA ASP A 102 -14.59 32.77 -21.32
C ASP A 102 -13.07 32.57 -21.32
N PHE A 103 -12.62 31.37 -20.98
CA PHE A 103 -11.21 30.98 -21.05
C PHE A 103 -10.97 30.24 -22.36
N GLN A 104 -10.01 30.69 -23.16
CA GLN A 104 -9.73 30.12 -24.48
C GLN A 104 -8.46 29.26 -24.45
N ASN A 105 -8.41 28.23 -25.30
CA ASN A 105 -7.25 27.38 -25.56
C ASN A 105 -6.64 26.78 -24.28
N TYR A 106 -7.48 26.22 -23.40
CA TYR A 106 -7.01 25.55 -22.20
C TYR A 106 -6.20 24.30 -22.57
N GLN A 107 -5.06 24.12 -21.91
CA GLN A 107 -4.20 22.94 -22.02
C GLN A 107 -4.11 22.29 -20.65
N GLY A 108 -4.73 21.13 -20.51
CA GLY A 108 -4.76 20.37 -19.28
C GLY A 108 -3.69 19.30 -19.26
N GLN A 109 -3.09 19.08 -18.08
CA GLN A 109 -2.13 18.02 -17.84
C GLN A 109 -2.33 17.45 -16.44
N ASP A 110 -2.26 16.11 -16.32
CA ASP A 110 -2.33 15.39 -15.05
C ASP A 110 -1.39 14.19 -15.05
N TYR A 111 -0.50 14.11 -14.06
CA TYR A 111 0.46 13.02 -13.94
C TYR A 111 -0.15 11.78 -13.29
N PHE A 112 -0.39 10.73 -14.08
CA PHE A 112 -1.00 9.48 -13.62
C PHE A 112 0.00 8.40 -13.21
N GLY A 113 1.31 8.67 -13.24
CA GLY A 113 2.33 7.64 -13.02
C GLY A 113 2.19 6.89 -11.69
N LYS A 114 1.84 7.56 -10.59
CA LYS A 114 1.56 6.92 -9.28
C LYS A 114 0.29 6.05 -9.30
N VAL A 115 -0.74 6.45 -10.03
CA VAL A 115 -1.96 5.63 -10.23
C VAL A 115 -1.60 4.36 -11.01
N LEU A 116 -0.81 4.51 -12.07
CA LEU A 116 -0.41 3.42 -12.97
C LEU A 116 0.57 2.41 -12.34
N GLN A 117 1.15 2.72 -11.18
CA GLN A 117 1.89 1.73 -10.39
C GLN A 117 0.96 0.59 -9.97
N TYR A 118 -0.28 0.91 -9.58
CA TYR A 118 -1.23 -0.01 -8.96
C TYR A 118 -2.45 -0.36 -9.81
N ALA A 119 -2.72 0.39 -10.87
CA ALA A 119 -3.89 0.19 -11.71
C ALA A 119 -3.55 0.31 -13.20
N ASP A 120 -4.34 -0.35 -14.03
CA ASP A 120 -4.26 -0.26 -15.48
C ASP A 120 -5.44 0.55 -16.04
N LEU A 121 -5.21 1.31 -17.11
CA LEU A 121 -6.30 1.96 -17.83
C LEU A 121 -7.22 0.91 -18.44
N THR A 122 -8.52 1.04 -18.21
CA THR A 122 -9.51 0.05 -18.69
C THR A 122 -10.18 0.44 -20.00
N ASP A 123 -10.27 1.74 -20.28
CA ASP A 123 -11.05 2.26 -21.39
C ASP A 123 -10.28 3.37 -22.09
N THR A 124 -9.28 2.97 -22.87
CA THR A 124 -8.48 3.91 -23.68
C THR A 124 -9.31 4.58 -24.77
N SER A 125 -10.43 3.96 -25.18
CA SER A 125 -11.32 4.50 -26.20
C SER A 125 -12.09 5.72 -25.69
N SER A 126 -12.63 5.68 -24.47
CA SER A 126 -13.31 6.85 -23.88
C SER A 126 -12.35 7.99 -23.56
N LEU A 127 -11.06 7.71 -23.30
CA LEU A 127 -10.04 8.75 -23.19
C LEU A 127 -9.89 9.52 -24.52
N ALA A 128 -9.74 8.80 -25.63
CA ALA A 128 -9.60 9.39 -26.95
C ALA A 128 -10.84 10.21 -27.34
N GLN A 129 -12.05 9.72 -27.05
CA GLN A 129 -13.31 10.45 -27.29
C GLN A 129 -13.39 11.78 -26.52
N GLN A 130 -12.77 11.83 -25.35
CA GLN A 130 -12.70 13.04 -24.52
C GLN A 130 -11.48 13.94 -24.86
N GLY A 131 -10.68 13.56 -25.87
CA GLY A 131 -9.48 14.28 -26.30
C GLY A 131 -8.28 14.10 -25.38
N LEU A 132 -8.28 13.08 -24.50
CA LEU A 132 -7.14 12.77 -23.65
C LEU A 132 -6.15 11.86 -24.38
N THR A 133 -4.88 12.17 -24.20
CA THR A 133 -3.75 11.36 -24.66
C THR A 133 -2.79 11.12 -23.50
N MET A 134 -2.18 9.93 -23.44
CA MET A 134 -1.15 9.62 -22.45
C MET A 134 0.22 9.77 -23.12
N ASP A 135 1.13 10.54 -22.53
CA ASP A 135 2.51 10.63 -22.99
C ASP A 135 3.41 9.54 -22.38
N SER A 136 4.65 9.42 -22.89
CA SER A 136 5.64 8.47 -22.39
C SER A 136 6.04 8.72 -20.93
N ALA A 137 5.87 9.93 -20.44
CA ALA A 137 6.11 10.32 -19.06
C ALA A 137 4.89 10.07 -18.15
N LYS A 138 3.84 9.38 -18.64
CA LYS A 138 2.62 9.04 -17.89
C LYS A 138 1.78 10.26 -17.49
N ASN A 139 1.85 11.34 -18.27
CA ASN A 139 0.93 12.46 -18.16
C ASN A 139 -0.25 12.27 -19.10
N LEU A 140 -1.47 12.40 -18.56
CA LEU A 140 -2.66 12.63 -19.35
C LEU A 140 -2.69 14.08 -19.79
N LYS A 141 -2.83 14.32 -21.09
CA LYS A 141 -2.86 15.64 -21.72
C LYS A 141 -4.10 15.80 -22.57
N TRP A 142 -4.70 16.99 -22.54
CA TRP A 142 -5.85 17.34 -23.36
C TRP A 142 -5.89 18.84 -23.64
N THR A 143 -6.68 19.22 -24.63
CA THR A 143 -6.98 20.61 -24.94
C THR A 143 -8.47 20.86 -24.94
N THR A 144 -8.86 22.06 -24.50
CA THR A 144 -10.25 22.51 -24.50
C THR A 144 -10.29 23.89 -25.12
N ALA A 145 -10.94 24.00 -26.28
CA ALA A 145 -10.95 25.24 -27.08
C ALA A 145 -11.53 26.42 -26.29
N THR A 146 -12.63 26.21 -25.58
CA THR A 146 -13.24 27.25 -24.74
C THR A 146 -13.86 26.64 -23.48
N ILE A 147 -13.53 27.21 -22.32
CA ILE A 147 -14.25 26.98 -21.06
C ILE A 147 -15.06 28.25 -20.76
N LYS A 148 -16.36 28.18 -21.04
CA LYS A 148 -17.28 29.31 -20.84
C LYS A 148 -17.26 29.79 -19.39
N ALA A 149 -17.52 31.08 -19.18
CA ALA A 149 -17.67 31.63 -17.84
C ALA A 149 -18.74 30.85 -17.03
N GLY A 150 -18.38 30.39 -15.83
CA GLY A 150 -19.21 29.57 -14.96
C GLY A 150 -19.26 28.07 -15.31
N ALA A 151 -18.72 27.65 -16.46
CA ALA A 151 -18.75 26.26 -16.91
C ALA A 151 -17.54 25.45 -16.41
N SER A 152 -17.68 24.13 -16.50
CA SER A 152 -16.62 23.16 -16.18
C SER A 152 -16.28 22.30 -17.38
N ASP A 153 -14.98 22.07 -17.61
CA ASP A 153 -14.48 20.96 -18.41
C ASP A 153 -14.18 19.80 -17.46
N THR A 154 -14.78 18.63 -17.71
CA THR A 154 -14.63 17.45 -16.85
C THR A 154 -14.13 16.28 -17.67
N LYS A 155 -12.99 15.72 -17.29
CA LYS A 155 -12.42 14.50 -17.88
C LYS A 155 -12.59 13.33 -16.92
N VAL A 156 -13.05 12.21 -17.46
CA VAL A 156 -13.31 10.97 -16.73
C VAL A 156 -12.29 9.92 -17.14
N VAL A 157 -11.57 9.37 -16.16
CA VAL A 157 -10.52 8.37 -16.36
C VAL A 157 -10.83 7.16 -15.50
N ARG A 158 -11.06 6.00 -16.14
CA ARG A 158 -11.30 4.73 -15.44
C ARG A 158 -10.07 3.86 -15.45
N VAL A 159 -9.69 3.41 -14.26
CA VAL A 159 -8.61 2.47 -14.05
C VAL A 159 -9.09 1.26 -13.27
N LYS A 160 -8.48 0.11 -13.49
CA LYS A 160 -8.72 -1.11 -12.73
C LYS A 160 -7.47 -1.46 -11.94
N VAL A 161 -7.63 -1.63 -10.64
CA VAL A 161 -6.54 -2.05 -9.76
C VAL A 161 -6.04 -3.42 -10.23
N LYS A 162 -4.72 -3.53 -10.38
CA LYS A 162 -4.04 -4.73 -10.87
C LYS A 162 -4.41 -5.94 -10.01
N SER A 163 -4.56 -7.09 -10.66
CA SER A 163 -4.86 -8.37 -10.02
C SER A 163 -3.94 -9.45 -10.58
N PRO A 164 -2.91 -9.90 -9.84
CA PRO A 164 -2.58 -9.52 -8.47
C PRO A 164 -2.03 -8.08 -8.34
N VAL A 165 -2.22 -7.46 -7.17
CA VAL A 165 -1.56 -6.18 -6.85
C VAL A 165 -0.06 -6.42 -6.78
N PRO A 166 0.79 -5.59 -7.43
CA PRO A 166 2.24 -5.77 -7.41
C PRO A 166 2.80 -5.84 -5.99
N ALA A 167 3.50 -6.93 -5.70
CA ALA A 167 4.13 -7.21 -4.41
C ALA A 167 5.53 -6.58 -4.26
N THR A 168 5.93 -5.71 -5.20
CA THR A 168 7.25 -5.07 -5.26
C THR A 168 7.43 -4.10 -4.09
N ASN A 169 7.59 -4.68 -2.90
CA ASN A 169 7.79 -4.01 -1.63
C ASN A 169 9.27 -3.70 -1.49
N LYS A 170 9.66 -2.50 -1.90
CA LYS A 170 10.57 -1.69 -1.10
C LYS A 170 10.29 -0.23 -1.43
N PRO A 171 9.72 0.56 -0.51
CA PRO A 171 10.20 1.92 -0.34
C PRO A 171 11.69 1.74 -0.03
N SER A 172 12.57 1.87 -1.02
CA SER A 172 13.98 2.02 -0.69
C SER A 172 14.06 3.23 0.23
N VAL A 173 15.04 3.28 1.14
CA VAL A 173 15.24 4.40 2.07
C VAL A 173 15.45 5.75 1.34
N GLY A 174 15.40 5.77 0.01
CA GLY A 174 15.30 6.94 -0.86
C GLY A 174 14.29 6.85 -2.02
N SER A 175 13.30 5.94 -2.04
CA SER A 175 12.24 5.91 -3.07
C SER A 175 10.85 5.83 -2.46
N SER A 176 10.00 6.81 -2.81
CA SER A 176 8.57 6.86 -2.47
C SER A 176 7.70 6.01 -3.42
N GLU A 177 8.31 5.21 -4.29
CA GLU A 177 7.61 4.37 -5.25
C GLU A 177 7.11 3.09 -4.58
N TYR A 178 5.92 2.66 -5.01
CA TYR A 178 5.27 1.46 -4.51
C TYR A 178 5.05 1.44 -2.98
N ASN A 179 4.50 2.53 -2.43
CA ASN A 179 4.21 2.72 -0.99
C ASN A 179 2.78 2.30 -0.55
N CYS A 180 2.10 1.52 -1.38
CA CYS A 180 0.71 1.06 -1.19
C CYS A 180 -0.31 2.19 -1.09
N GLN A 181 0.00 3.32 -1.74
CA GLN A 181 -0.91 4.45 -1.86
C GLN A 181 -1.02 4.89 -3.32
N ILE A 182 -2.25 5.10 -3.76
CA ILE A 182 -2.55 5.81 -5.00
C ILE A 182 -2.72 7.27 -4.64
N ASN A 183 -1.72 8.08 -4.98
CA ASN A 183 -1.75 9.52 -4.81
C ASN A 183 -1.76 10.19 -6.18
N ASN A 184 -2.66 11.16 -6.36
CA ASN A 184 -2.68 11.98 -7.55
C ASN A 184 -3.19 13.39 -7.22
N PHE A 185 -2.66 14.40 -7.90
CA PHE A 185 -2.95 15.80 -7.64
C PHE A 185 -3.32 16.52 -8.92
N TYR A 186 -4.45 17.22 -8.87
CA TYR A 186 -4.85 18.20 -9.88
C TYR A 186 -5.74 19.25 -9.23
N GLY A 187 -5.14 20.36 -8.79
CA GLY A 187 -5.81 21.38 -7.95
C GLY A 187 -6.06 20.93 -6.51
N SER A 188 -6.64 19.73 -6.35
CA SER A 188 -6.79 19.03 -5.08
C SER A 188 -6.14 17.63 -5.15
N GLN A 189 -5.65 17.15 -4.00
CA GLN A 189 -5.09 15.81 -3.90
C GLN A 189 -6.18 14.77 -3.65
N VAL A 190 -6.11 13.65 -4.38
CA VAL A 190 -6.79 12.41 -4.05
C VAL A 190 -5.76 11.38 -3.60
N SER A 191 -6.08 10.69 -2.50
CA SER A 191 -5.21 9.67 -1.90
C SER A 191 -6.07 8.47 -1.52
N LEU A 192 -5.65 7.27 -1.89
CA LEU A 192 -6.29 6.01 -1.51
C LEU A 192 -5.21 5.04 -1.04
N ASN A 193 -5.57 4.18 -0.10
CA ASN A 193 -4.74 3.04 0.27
C ASN A 193 -4.98 1.89 -0.72
N VAL A 194 -3.98 1.04 -0.92
CA VAL A 194 -4.07 -0.18 -1.72
C VAL A 194 -3.85 -1.38 -0.82
N ASP A 195 -4.70 -2.40 -0.93
CA ASP A 195 -4.58 -3.68 -0.24
C ASP A 195 -3.44 -4.50 -0.86
N CYS A 196 -2.20 -4.10 -0.55
CA CYS A 196 -1.00 -4.76 -1.03
C CYS A 196 -0.78 -6.11 -0.34
N PRO A 197 -0.28 -7.12 -1.07
CA PRO A 197 0.10 -8.37 -0.44
C PRO A 197 1.24 -8.14 0.57
N ILE A 198 1.09 -8.74 1.76
CA ILE A 198 2.16 -8.81 2.75
C ILE A 198 3.23 -9.74 2.17
N VAL A 199 4.34 -9.20 1.69
CA VAL A 199 5.52 -10.04 1.45
C VAL A 199 6.04 -10.46 2.81
N LYS A 200 5.90 -11.74 3.15
CA LYS A 200 6.69 -12.29 4.25
C LYS A 200 8.13 -12.23 3.79
N THR A 201 8.96 -11.47 4.50
CA THR A 201 10.41 -11.48 4.32
C THR A 201 10.95 -12.84 4.77
N ILE A 202 10.75 -13.88 3.97
CA ILE A 202 11.49 -15.16 4.11
C ILE A 202 12.96 -15.00 3.68
N ALA A 203 13.38 -13.80 3.28
CA ALA A 203 14.72 -13.47 2.82
C ALA A 203 15.76 -13.19 3.92
N GLU A 204 15.46 -13.46 5.19
CA GLU A 204 16.47 -13.41 6.27
C GLU A 204 16.73 -14.75 6.96
N THR A 205 15.88 -15.78 6.75
CA THR A 205 16.11 -17.10 7.37
C THR A 205 16.77 -18.11 6.42
N ALA A 206 17.03 -17.73 5.17
CA ALA A 206 17.80 -18.52 4.20
C ALA A 206 19.12 -17.85 3.77
N THR A 207 19.46 -16.66 4.32
CA THR A 207 20.71 -15.93 4.04
C THR A 207 21.77 -16.09 5.13
N THR A 208 21.53 -16.98 6.09
CA THR A 208 22.60 -17.71 6.75
C THR A 208 22.47 -19.19 6.41
N LEU A 209 22.70 -19.54 5.13
CA LEU A 209 23.55 -20.72 4.94
C LEU A 209 24.75 -20.47 5.86
N PRO A 210 25.04 -21.32 6.86
CA PRO A 210 26.17 -21.10 7.73
C PRO A 210 27.36 -20.85 6.83
N LYS A 211 27.93 -19.64 6.91
CA LYS A 211 29.10 -19.27 6.12
C LYS A 211 30.26 -20.10 6.66
N THR A 212 30.34 -21.36 6.23
CA THR A 212 31.55 -22.16 6.37
C THR A 212 32.54 -21.57 5.38
N GLY A 213 33.19 -20.48 5.78
CA GLY A 213 34.27 -19.89 5.00
C GLY A 213 35.32 -20.95 4.68
N PRO A 214 36.19 -20.72 3.68
CA PRO A 214 37.18 -21.72 3.25
C PRO A 214 37.99 -22.32 4.41
N GLY A 215 38.30 -21.52 5.44
CA GLY A 215 39.00 -21.98 6.64
C GLY A 215 38.19 -22.87 7.58
N ALA A 216 36.88 -22.64 7.74
CA ALA A 216 36.05 -23.43 8.67
C ALA A 216 35.87 -24.88 8.18
N SER A 217 35.69 -25.07 6.87
CA SER A 217 35.59 -26.39 6.25
C SER A 217 36.91 -27.18 6.35
N MET A 218 38.06 -26.49 6.27
CA MET A 218 39.37 -27.12 6.42
C MET A 218 39.63 -27.59 7.87
N ILE A 219 39.19 -26.81 8.87
CA ILE A 219 39.34 -27.20 10.28
C ILE A 219 38.45 -28.41 10.61
N ILE A 220 37.20 -28.40 10.14
CA ILE A 220 36.27 -29.53 10.36
C ILE A 220 36.79 -30.79 9.67
N GLY A 221 37.28 -30.69 8.42
CA GLY A 221 37.87 -31.82 7.70
C GLY A 221 39.11 -32.39 8.40
N THR A 222 39.98 -31.51 8.92
CA THR A 222 41.17 -31.93 9.67
C THR A 222 40.79 -32.64 10.97
N ALA A 223 39.81 -32.12 11.72
CA ALA A 223 39.34 -32.76 12.95
C ALA A 223 38.80 -34.17 12.70
N VAL A 224 38.01 -34.35 11.64
CA VAL A 224 37.48 -35.68 11.26
C VAL A 224 38.61 -36.62 10.82
N ALA A 225 39.58 -36.13 10.04
CA ALA A 225 40.72 -36.94 9.60
C ALA A 225 41.61 -37.40 10.77
N VAL A 226 41.85 -36.52 11.76
CA VAL A 226 42.61 -36.86 12.98
C VAL A 226 41.86 -37.91 13.81
N LEU A 227 40.55 -37.74 13.99
CA LEU A 227 39.71 -38.72 14.69
C LEU A 227 39.72 -40.09 13.99
N ALA A 228 39.55 -40.11 12.66
CA ALA A 228 39.59 -41.34 11.87
C ALA A 228 40.97 -42.03 11.97
N GLY A 229 42.06 -41.26 11.85
CA GLY A 229 43.42 -41.77 11.98
C GLY A 229 43.70 -42.35 13.37
N TYR A 230 43.26 -41.67 14.43
CA TYR A 230 43.40 -42.14 15.80
C TYR A 230 42.65 -43.47 16.03
N LEU A 231 41.40 -43.56 15.60
CA LEU A 231 40.60 -44.79 15.74
C LEU A 231 41.20 -45.94 14.93
N TYR A 232 41.71 -45.66 13.73
CA TYR A 232 42.39 -46.67 12.92
C TYR A 232 43.67 -47.20 13.58
N ALA A 233 44.54 -46.31 14.08
CA ALA A 233 45.75 -46.73 14.79
C ALA A 233 45.41 -47.54 16.05
N ARG A 234 44.42 -47.10 16.83
CA ARG A 234 43.95 -47.80 18.03
C ARG A 234 43.38 -49.18 17.71
N SER A 235 42.64 -49.33 16.62
CA SER A 235 42.10 -50.63 16.17
C SER A 235 43.21 -51.64 15.84
N ARG A 236 44.29 -51.18 15.21
CA ARG A 236 45.44 -52.03 14.87
C ARG A 236 46.26 -52.45 16.09
N ILE A 237 46.41 -51.56 17.08
CA ILE A 237 47.07 -51.91 18.34
C ILE A 237 46.28 -53.02 19.04
N MET A 238 44.96 -52.86 19.20
CA MET A 238 44.13 -53.90 19.82
C MET A 238 44.20 -55.25 19.08
N ALA A 239 44.27 -55.24 17.74
CA ALA A 239 44.44 -56.48 16.97
C ALA A 239 45.79 -57.16 17.24
N LYS A 240 46.87 -56.39 17.46
CA LYS A 240 48.17 -56.94 17.84
C LYS A 240 48.16 -57.50 19.25
N GLU A 241 47.55 -56.81 20.21
CA GLU A 241 47.40 -57.30 21.59
C GLU A 241 46.61 -58.62 21.62
N LEU A 242 45.50 -58.71 20.88
CA LEU A 242 44.71 -59.94 20.79
C LEU A 242 45.49 -61.09 20.15
N ALA A 243 46.30 -60.80 19.12
CA ALA A 243 47.13 -61.81 18.46
C ALA A 243 48.23 -62.36 19.39
N ILE A 244 48.82 -61.52 20.24
CA ILE A 244 49.79 -61.93 21.27
C ILE A 244 49.10 -62.81 22.32
N VAL A 245 47.97 -62.36 22.89
CA VAL A 245 47.21 -63.13 23.89
C VAL A 245 46.77 -64.49 23.35
N ARG A 246 46.31 -64.56 22.09
CA ARG A 246 45.94 -65.83 21.45
C ARG A 246 47.13 -66.77 21.30
N ARG A 247 48.30 -66.25 20.91
CA ARG A 247 49.52 -67.03 20.79
C ARG A 247 50.01 -67.55 22.15
N ASP A 248 49.94 -66.73 23.18
CA ASP A 248 50.35 -67.10 24.54
C ASP A 248 49.35 -68.08 25.18
N TYR A 249 48.05 -67.97 24.86
CA TYR A 249 47.05 -68.96 25.26
C TYR A 249 47.29 -70.33 24.61
N ILE A 250 47.61 -70.35 23.31
CA ILE A 250 47.92 -71.60 22.58
C ILE A 250 49.22 -72.23 23.10
N SER A 251 50.26 -71.45 23.39
CA SER A 251 51.53 -71.97 23.93
C SER A 251 51.44 -72.41 25.41
N SER A 252 50.51 -71.84 26.18
CA SER A 252 50.28 -72.21 27.58
C SER A 252 49.33 -73.41 27.73
N GLY A 253 48.46 -73.65 26.75
CA GLY A 253 47.61 -74.85 26.69
C GLY A 253 48.39 -76.14 26.39
N ASP A 254 49.57 -76.03 25.78
CA ASP A 254 50.43 -77.16 25.40
C ASP A 254 51.35 -77.66 26.55
N ARG A 255 51.22 -77.08 27.76
CA ARG A 255 52.05 -77.42 28.94
C ARG A 255 51.32 -78.22 30.02
N TYR A 256 50.12 -78.71 29.74
CA TYR A 256 49.33 -79.57 30.64
C TYR A 256 49.00 -80.95 30.03
N ASP A 257 49.85 -81.47 29.14
CA ASP A 257 49.80 -82.88 28.68
C ASP A 257 51.23 -83.45 28.57
N GLY A 258 51.87 -83.67 29.71
CA GLY A 258 53.16 -84.34 29.85
C GLY A 258 53.36 -84.90 31.24
#